data_AF-A0A6B2G0N2-F1
#
_entry.id   AF-A0A6B2G0N2-F1
#
_cell.length_a   1.000
_cell.length_b   1.000
_cell.length_c   1.000
_cell.angle_alpha   90.00
_cell.angle_beta   90.00
_cell.angle_gamma   90.00
#
_symmetry.space_group_name_H-M   'P 1'
#
loop_
_entity.id
_entity.type
_entity.pdbx_description
1 polymer ?
#
loop_
_entity_poly.entity_id
_entity_poly.type
_entity_poly.pdbx_seq_one_letter_code
_entity_poly.pdbx_strand_id
1 'polypeptide(L)'
;PIVLSSLKFANIQACMRVTSSDCNVIFGTITYDTSGANRDSFSVILDEIRLDLTETSTNCYCSPDEFQNSWINFEWENKVTITTLLTDFSELVDVVHTKTHMVQIVPNSELKDSCRYMVVNMYIKNRFGDEALANLSMEKQIESGKIIGQVRIRAKTQTMALSMGNKFSECFKKD
;
A
#
# COMPACT_ATOMS: atom_id res chain seq x y z
N PRO A 1 -11.66 -29.87 19.15
CA PRO A 1 -10.80 -30.75 18.32
C PRO A 1 -11.59 -31.31 17.13
N ILE A 2 -11.15 -31.03 15.91
CA ILE A 2 -11.79 -31.52 14.68
C ILE A 2 -11.09 -32.82 14.26
N VAL A 3 -11.87 -33.88 14.05
CA VAL A 3 -11.36 -35.15 13.54
C VAL A 3 -11.54 -35.18 12.03
N LEU A 4 -10.44 -35.32 11.28
CA LEU A 4 -10.44 -35.39 9.83
C LEU A 4 -10.10 -36.82 9.38
N SER A 5 -11.00 -37.44 8.62
CA SER A 5 -10.70 -38.70 7.94
C SER A 5 -10.12 -38.44 6.54
N SER A 6 -9.55 -39.48 5.94
CA SER A 6 -8.91 -39.39 4.62
C SER A 6 -9.83 -38.74 3.59
N LEU A 7 -9.29 -37.80 2.81
CA LEU A 7 -10.01 -37.04 1.77
C LEU A 7 -11.18 -36.18 2.28
N LYS A 8 -11.30 -35.95 3.58
CA LYS A 8 -12.27 -34.98 4.15
C LYS A 8 -11.60 -33.63 4.40
N PHE A 9 -12.43 -32.59 4.41
CA PHE A 9 -12.04 -31.22 4.74
C PHE A 9 -12.85 -30.71 5.93
N ALA A 10 -12.31 -29.72 6.64
CA ALA A 10 -13.00 -28.96 7.67
C ALA A 10 -12.65 -27.49 7.55
N ASN A 11 -13.60 -26.62 7.87
CA ASN A 11 -13.40 -25.18 7.89
C ASN A 11 -13.21 -24.72 9.33
N ILE A 12 -12.10 -24.02 9.58
CA ILE A 12 -11.82 -23.37 10.87
C ILE A 12 -11.88 -21.87 10.62
N GLN A 13 -12.67 -21.17 11.43
CA GLN A 13 -12.77 -19.72 11.36
C GLN A 13 -12.21 -19.13 12.66
N ALA A 14 -11.32 -18.15 12.52
CA ALA A 14 -10.83 -17.34 13.63
C ALA A 14 -11.24 -15.88 13.38
N CYS A 15 -11.77 -15.23 14.41
CA CYS A 15 -12.06 -13.81 14.37
C CYS A 15 -10.90 -13.03 15.00
N MET A 16 -10.38 -12.04 14.29
CA MET A 16 -9.29 -11.19 14.75
C MET A 16 -9.78 -9.75 14.82
N ARG A 17 -9.41 -9.03 15.88
CA ARG A 17 -9.64 -7.59 16.00
C ARG A 17 -8.35 -6.87 15.67
N VAL A 18 -8.37 -6.05 14.62
CA VAL A 18 -7.26 -5.18 14.26
C VAL A 18 -7.40 -3.88 15.04
N THR A 19 -6.37 -3.53 15.82
CA THR A 19 -6.37 -2.31 16.67
C THR A 19 -5.32 -1.29 16.25
N SER A 20 -4.34 -1.68 15.43
CA SER A 20 -3.29 -0.83 14.87
C SER A 20 -2.90 -1.32 13.48
N SER A 21 -2.31 -0.46 12.65
CA SER A 21 -1.73 -0.86 11.36
C SER A 21 -0.25 -1.26 11.41
N ASP A 22 0.37 -1.24 12.60
CA ASP A 22 1.81 -1.55 12.78
C ASP A 22 2.18 -2.98 12.36
N CYS A 23 1.26 -3.92 12.54
CA CYS A 23 1.44 -5.32 12.20
C CYS A 23 0.41 -5.73 11.15
N ASN A 24 0.90 -6.05 9.95
CA ASN A 24 0.05 -6.45 8.83
C ASN A 24 0.36 -7.86 8.31
N VAL A 25 1.08 -8.68 9.09
CA VAL A 25 1.43 -10.06 8.73
C VAL A 25 0.71 -11.02 9.66
N ILE A 26 -0.02 -11.96 9.08
CA ILE A 26 -0.60 -13.10 9.78
C ILE A 26 0.24 -14.33 9.41
N PHE A 27 0.73 -15.03 10.42
CA PHE A 27 1.38 -16.32 10.26
C PHE A 27 0.83 -17.28 11.30
N GLY A 28 0.93 -18.58 11.03
CA GLY A 28 0.35 -19.58 11.92
C GLY A 28 0.87 -20.97 11.65
N THR A 29 0.50 -21.88 12.54
CA THR A 29 0.83 -23.29 12.41
C THR A 29 -0.42 -24.13 12.63
N ILE A 30 -0.55 -25.23 11.88
CA ILE A 30 -1.56 -26.26 12.12
C ILE A 30 -0.90 -27.37 12.92
N THR A 31 -1.35 -27.56 14.17
CA THR A 31 -0.94 -28.70 14.99
C THR A 31 -2.02 -29.77 14.95
N TYR A 32 -1.64 -31.02 14.69
CA TYR A 32 -2.57 -32.15 14.68
C TYR A 32 -1.95 -33.41 15.28
N ASP A 33 -2.81 -34.25 15.86
CA ASP A 33 -2.43 -35.57 16.38
C ASP A 33 -2.94 -36.64 15.43
N THR A 34 -2.13 -37.68 15.22
CA THR A 34 -2.53 -38.84 14.42
C THR A 34 -3.18 -39.92 15.29
N SER A 35 -4.23 -40.56 14.75
CA SER A 35 -4.83 -41.72 15.38
C SER A 35 -4.01 -42.98 15.04
N GLY A 36 -3.16 -43.42 15.98
CA GLY A 36 -2.30 -44.61 15.87
C GLY A 36 -1.72 -45.02 17.23
N ALA A 37 -0.96 -46.12 17.27
CA ALA A 37 -0.32 -46.61 18.51
C ALA A 37 0.74 -45.64 19.06
N ASN A 38 1.39 -44.88 18.17
CA ASN A 38 2.22 -43.73 18.51
C ASN A 38 1.38 -42.47 18.25
N ARG A 39 0.89 -41.83 19.33
CA ARG A 39 0.19 -40.54 19.28
C ARG A 39 1.21 -39.42 19.08
N ASP A 40 1.78 -39.37 17.88
CA ASP A 40 2.72 -38.33 17.53
C ASP A 40 1.96 -37.06 17.15
N SER A 41 2.39 -35.93 17.74
CA SER A 41 1.91 -34.59 17.43
C SER A 41 2.78 -33.97 16.34
N PHE A 42 2.14 -33.50 15.28
CA PHE A 42 2.80 -32.86 14.14
C PHE A 42 2.39 -31.39 14.06
N SER A 43 3.29 -30.56 13.52
CA SER A 43 3.03 -29.14 13.26
C SER A 43 3.42 -28.80 11.84
N VAL A 44 2.50 -28.16 11.12
CA VAL A 44 2.71 -27.64 9.76
C VAL A 44 2.75 -26.12 9.85
N ILE A 45 3.84 -25.51 9.39
CA ILE A 45 3.96 -24.06 9.30
C ILE A 45 3.22 -23.59 8.05
N LEU A 46 2.34 -22.61 8.22
CA LEU A 46 1.60 -21.99 7.12
C LEU A 46 2.39 -20.82 6.53
N ASP A 47 2.12 -20.53 5.27
CA ASP A 47 2.66 -19.35 4.60
C ASP A 47 2.07 -18.06 5.20
N GLU A 48 2.84 -16.99 5.10
CA GLU A 48 2.46 -15.69 5.64
C GLU A 48 1.37 -15.03 4.79
N ILE A 49 0.33 -14.51 5.42
CA ILE A 49 -0.69 -13.69 4.79
C ILE A 49 -0.43 -12.24 5.13
N ARG A 50 -0.20 -11.40 4.12
CA ARG A 50 0.02 -9.95 4.29
C ARG A 50 -1.29 -9.22 4.05
N LEU A 51 -1.76 -8.52 5.08
CA LEU A 51 -2.92 -7.64 5.03
C LEU A 51 -2.51 -6.28 4.45
N ASP A 52 -3.38 -5.75 3.60
CA ASP A 52 -3.31 -4.37 3.17
C ASP A 52 -4.32 -3.53 3.96
N LEU A 53 -3.81 -2.70 4.87
CA LEU A 53 -4.65 -1.89 5.77
C LEU A 53 -4.87 -0.46 5.25
N THR A 54 -4.30 -0.12 4.09
CA THR A 54 -4.40 1.22 3.51
C THR A 54 -5.80 1.51 2.92
N GLU A 55 -6.56 0.48 2.55
CA GLU A 55 -7.93 0.59 1.99
C GLU A 55 -8.99 1.00 3.02
N THR A 56 -8.64 1.03 4.31
CA THR A 56 -9.53 1.53 5.37
C THR A 56 -9.58 3.07 5.41
N SER A 57 -9.34 3.74 4.28
CA SER A 57 -9.22 5.19 4.24
C SER A 57 -10.53 5.90 4.55
N THR A 58 -10.40 7.01 5.27
CA THR A 58 -11.45 8.01 5.43
C THR A 58 -11.16 9.16 4.49
N ASN A 59 -12.17 9.77 3.88
CA ASN A 59 -11.98 11.04 3.17
C ASN A 59 -11.38 12.06 4.15
N CYS A 60 -10.08 12.32 4.04
CA CYS A 60 -9.37 13.25 4.90
C CYS A 60 -8.86 14.43 4.08
N TYR A 61 -9.15 15.64 4.54
CA TYR A 61 -8.54 16.85 4.02
C TYR A 61 -7.24 17.12 4.78
N CYS A 62 -6.21 17.59 4.08
CA CYS A 62 -4.94 18.03 4.65
C CYS A 62 -4.58 19.34 3.96
N SER A 63 -4.38 20.39 4.76
CA SER A 63 -3.96 21.69 4.25
C SER A 63 -2.49 21.66 3.79
N PRO A 64 -2.05 22.58 2.91
CA PRO A 64 -0.65 22.69 2.51
C PRO A 64 0.31 22.86 3.70
N ASP A 65 -0.08 23.62 4.72
CA ASP A 65 0.73 23.85 5.92
C ASP A 65 0.88 22.57 6.76
N GLU A 66 -0.21 21.82 6.95
CA GLU A 66 -0.19 20.52 7.63
C GLU A 66 0.65 19.50 6.86
N PHE A 67 0.57 19.49 5.52
CA PHE A 67 1.42 18.67 4.68
C PHE A 67 2.89 19.00 4.90
N GLN A 68 3.28 20.28 4.84
CA GLN A 68 4.67 20.70 5.00
C GLN A 68 5.21 20.37 6.40
N ASN A 69 4.44 20.64 7.44
CA ASN A 69 4.80 20.30 8.81
C ASN A 69 4.98 18.78 8.98
N SER A 70 4.01 17.99 8.50
CA SER A 70 4.09 16.52 8.58
C SER A 70 5.25 15.98 7.75
N TRP A 71 5.51 16.56 6.58
CA TRP A 71 6.61 16.18 5.70
C TRP A 71 7.98 16.33 6.36
N ILE A 72 8.15 17.37 7.18
CA ILE A 72 9.39 17.59 7.94
C ILE A 72 9.49 16.58 9.09
N ASN A 73 8.38 16.31 9.78
CA ASN A 73 8.35 15.51 11.00
C ASN A 73 8.34 13.99 10.78
N PHE A 74 7.93 13.51 9.60
CA PHE A 74 7.85 12.07 9.33
C PHE A 74 9.24 11.46 9.19
N GLU A 75 9.55 10.46 10.02
CA GLU A 75 10.88 9.88 10.14
C GLU A 75 11.25 8.98 8.97
N TRP A 76 10.29 8.22 8.44
CA TRP A 76 10.55 7.20 7.44
C TRP A 76 10.28 7.71 6.03
N GLU A 77 11.18 7.37 5.12
CA GLU A 77 11.10 7.73 3.70
C GLU A 77 11.31 6.48 2.82
N ASN A 78 10.51 6.35 1.78
CA ASN A 78 10.69 5.39 0.71
C ASN A 78 10.65 6.09 -0.65
N LYS A 79 11.54 5.73 -1.57
CA LYS A 79 11.61 6.32 -2.92
C LYS A 79 11.35 5.26 -3.95
N VAL A 80 10.38 5.52 -4.81
CA VAL A 80 9.98 4.61 -5.88
C VAL A 80 10.19 5.31 -7.22
N THR A 81 10.88 4.66 -8.14
CA THR A 81 10.99 5.14 -9.53
C THR A 81 9.82 4.60 -10.33
N ILE A 82 9.13 5.49 -11.03
CA ILE A 82 7.98 5.15 -11.88
C ILE A 82 8.40 5.25 -13.34
N THR A 83 8.04 4.24 -14.11
CA THR A 83 8.14 4.23 -15.57
C THR A 83 6.85 3.62 -16.09
N THR A 84 6.04 4.43 -16.75
CA THR A 84 4.72 4.02 -17.21
C THR A 84 4.58 4.19 -18.73
N LEU A 85 3.59 3.53 -19.31
CA LEU A 85 3.18 3.73 -20.70
C LEU A 85 2.24 4.93 -20.86
N LEU A 86 1.73 5.47 -19.76
CA LEU A 86 0.88 6.66 -19.76
C LEU A 86 1.64 7.88 -20.32
N THR A 87 0.91 8.71 -21.05
CA THR A 87 1.38 9.96 -21.65
C THR A 87 0.65 11.18 -21.09
N ASP A 88 -0.43 10.96 -20.35
CA ASP A 88 -1.22 11.99 -19.70
C ASP A 88 -1.02 12.02 -18.18
N PHE A 89 -0.89 13.24 -17.65
CA PHE A 89 -0.64 13.45 -16.22
C PHE A 89 -1.93 13.36 -15.40
N SER A 90 -3.08 13.76 -15.94
CA SER A 90 -4.36 13.61 -15.25
C SER A 90 -4.68 12.13 -15.06
N GLU A 91 -4.54 11.34 -16.13
CA GLU A 91 -4.71 9.88 -16.08
C GLU A 91 -3.77 9.22 -15.06
N LEU A 92 -2.50 9.66 -15.00
CA LEU A 92 -1.56 9.17 -14.00
C LEU A 92 -2.04 9.45 -12.57
N VAL A 93 -2.48 10.67 -12.29
CA VAL A 93 -2.99 11.06 -10.98
C VAL A 93 -4.26 10.28 -10.62
N ASP A 94 -5.16 10.06 -11.58
CA ASP A 94 -6.39 9.30 -11.38
C ASP A 94 -6.11 7.82 -11.07
N VAL A 95 -5.14 7.21 -11.75
CA VAL A 95 -4.66 5.85 -11.46
C VAL A 95 -4.09 5.78 -10.05
N VAL A 96 -3.23 6.74 -9.67
CA VAL A 96 -2.66 6.80 -8.32
C VAL A 96 -3.78 6.95 -7.29
N HIS A 97 -4.68 7.90 -7.46
CA HIS A 97 -5.80 8.12 -6.54
C HIS A 97 -6.66 6.86 -6.39
N THR A 98 -7.01 6.20 -7.50
CA THR A 98 -7.86 5.01 -7.49
C THR A 98 -7.20 3.81 -6.80
N LYS A 99 -5.90 3.59 -7.03
CA LYS A 99 -5.17 2.41 -6.50
C LYS A 99 -4.62 2.62 -5.09
N THR A 100 -4.29 3.85 -4.74
CA THR A 100 -3.65 4.18 -3.45
C THR A 100 -4.61 4.84 -2.47
N HIS A 101 -5.75 5.34 -2.93
CA HIS A 101 -6.68 6.17 -2.15
C HIS A 101 -6.07 7.46 -1.58
N MET A 102 -4.90 7.87 -2.08
CA MET A 102 -4.31 9.15 -1.73
C MET A 102 -5.08 10.29 -2.42
N VAL A 103 -5.32 11.36 -1.68
CA VAL A 103 -5.97 12.58 -2.17
C VAL A 103 -4.94 13.67 -2.44
N GLN A 104 -5.16 14.47 -3.48
CA GLN A 104 -4.28 15.61 -3.76
C GLN A 104 -4.47 16.71 -2.72
N ILE A 105 -3.36 17.33 -2.28
CA ILE A 105 -3.40 18.45 -1.34
C ILE A 105 -3.96 19.71 -2.00
N VAL A 106 -3.51 19.98 -3.23
CA VAL A 106 -4.00 21.08 -4.05
C VAL A 106 -4.64 20.45 -5.29
N PRO A 107 -5.96 20.63 -5.51
CA PRO A 107 -6.61 20.18 -6.73
C PRO A 107 -5.96 20.90 -7.92
N ASN A 108 -5.45 20.13 -8.87
CA ASN A 108 -4.85 20.73 -10.06
C ASN A 108 -5.96 21.13 -11.04
N SER A 109 -6.51 22.33 -10.89
CA SER A 109 -7.32 22.98 -11.95
C SER A 109 -6.48 23.36 -13.18
N GLU A 110 -5.16 23.15 -13.15
CA GLU A 110 -4.20 23.60 -14.16
C GLU A 110 -3.23 22.51 -14.65
N LEU A 111 -3.58 21.21 -14.54
CA LEU A 111 -2.86 20.18 -15.29
C LEU A 111 -3.09 20.42 -16.79
N LYS A 112 -2.30 21.32 -17.38
CA LYS A 112 -2.31 21.60 -18.81
C LYS A 112 -1.53 20.51 -19.50
N ASP A 113 -2.15 19.88 -20.51
CA ASP A 113 -1.54 18.80 -21.30
C ASP A 113 -0.20 19.18 -21.95
N SER A 114 0.04 20.49 -22.11
CA SER A 114 1.29 21.07 -22.64
C SER A 114 2.48 21.01 -21.67
N CYS A 115 2.28 20.68 -20.39
CA CYS A 115 3.36 20.64 -19.42
C CYS A 115 4.23 19.41 -19.62
N ARG A 116 5.56 19.61 -19.65
CA ARG A 116 6.53 18.52 -19.69
C ARG A 116 6.80 17.90 -18.33
N TYR A 117 6.64 18.68 -17.26
CA TYR A 117 6.94 18.27 -15.89
C TYR A 117 5.68 18.41 -15.03
N MET A 118 5.55 17.52 -14.05
CA MET A 118 4.49 17.56 -13.06
C MET A 118 5.07 17.30 -11.67
N VAL A 119 4.68 18.13 -10.70
CA VAL A 119 4.89 17.85 -9.28
C VAL A 119 3.54 17.85 -8.57
N VAL A 120 3.22 16.77 -7.86
CA VAL A 120 1.97 16.64 -7.11
C VAL A 120 2.25 16.16 -5.70
N ASN A 121 1.63 16.80 -4.72
CA ASN A 121 1.61 16.36 -3.34
C ASN A 121 0.28 15.67 -3.05
N MET A 122 0.35 14.47 -2.48
CA MET A 122 -0.80 13.67 -2.10
C MET A 122 -0.68 13.18 -0.66
N TYR A 123 -1.82 12.91 -0.03
CA TYR A 123 -1.91 12.50 1.36
C TYR A 123 -2.99 11.44 1.55
N ILE A 124 -2.78 10.60 2.56
CA ILE A 124 -3.76 9.61 3.01
C ILE A 124 -3.71 9.47 4.52
N LYS A 125 -4.88 9.20 5.09
CA LYS A 125 -5.06 8.80 6.47
C LYS A 125 -6.00 7.61 6.56
N ASN A 126 -5.54 6.53 7.17
CA ASN A 126 -6.36 5.34 7.39
C ASN A 126 -7.24 5.50 8.65
N ARG A 127 -8.17 4.56 8.88
CA ARG A 127 -9.04 4.52 10.08
C ARG A 127 -8.29 4.36 11.40
N PHE A 128 -7.07 3.86 11.37
CA PHE A 128 -6.22 3.71 12.56
C PHE A 128 -5.48 5.01 12.91
N GLY A 129 -5.59 6.05 12.08
CA GLY A 129 -4.94 7.33 12.28
C GLY A 129 -3.52 7.39 11.73
N ASP A 130 -3.07 6.36 11.01
CA ASP A 130 -1.78 6.35 10.33
C ASP A 130 -1.85 7.15 9.04
N GLU A 131 -0.77 7.87 8.80
CA GLU A 131 -0.68 8.90 7.79
C GLU A 131 0.50 8.64 6.88
N ALA A 132 0.29 8.84 5.58
CA ALA A 132 1.35 8.84 4.59
C ALA A 132 1.22 10.03 3.66
N LEU A 133 2.37 10.55 3.26
CA LEU A 133 2.52 11.67 2.33
C LEU A 133 3.27 11.17 1.12
N ALA A 134 2.88 11.62 -0.07
CA ALA A 134 3.60 11.35 -1.30
C ALA A 134 3.87 12.64 -2.06
N ASN A 135 5.11 12.81 -2.52
CA ASN A 135 5.50 13.80 -3.50
C ASN A 135 5.85 13.06 -4.79
N LEU A 136 5.08 13.32 -5.85
CA LEU A 136 5.27 12.76 -7.17
C LEU A 136 5.98 13.80 -8.01
N SER A 137 7.17 13.49 -8.52
CA SER A 137 7.94 14.33 -9.43
C SER A 137 8.14 13.59 -10.75
N MET A 138 7.39 14.00 -11.78
CA MET A 138 7.25 13.29 -13.04
C MET A 138 7.64 14.17 -14.24
N GLU A 139 8.14 13.54 -15.30
CA GLU A 139 8.45 14.16 -16.58
C GLU A 139 7.95 13.32 -17.76
N LYS A 140 7.49 13.98 -18.83
CA LYS A 140 7.24 13.35 -20.13
C LYS A 140 8.55 13.27 -20.90
N GLN A 141 8.92 12.07 -21.35
CA GLN A 141 10.05 11.87 -22.25
C GLN A 141 9.80 12.53 -23.60
N ILE A 142 10.83 13.18 -24.16
CA ILE A 142 10.71 13.95 -25.42
C ILE A 142 10.37 13.04 -26.60
N GLU A 143 11.00 11.87 -26.69
CA GLU A 143 10.89 10.98 -27.85
C GLU A 143 9.60 10.17 -27.84
N SER A 144 9.24 9.61 -26.68
CA SER A 144 8.15 8.64 -26.55
C SER A 144 6.85 9.25 -26.00
N GLY A 145 6.91 10.44 -25.39
CA GLY A 145 5.80 11.04 -24.64
C GLY A 145 5.47 10.33 -23.32
N LYS A 146 6.15 9.21 -23.01
CA LYS A 146 5.88 8.41 -21.82
C LYS A 146 6.32 9.14 -20.56
N ILE A 147 5.57 8.91 -19.49
CA ILE A 147 5.87 9.51 -18.20
C ILE A 147 6.87 8.65 -17.42
N ILE A 148 7.92 9.30 -16.94
CA ILE A 148 8.90 8.74 -16.01
C ILE A 148 9.06 9.68 -14.81
N GLY A 149 9.51 9.17 -13.68
CA GLY A 149 9.80 10.03 -12.54
C GLY A 149 10.04 9.28 -11.25
N GLN A 150 9.96 10.02 -10.15
CA GLN A 150 10.15 9.48 -8.81
C GLN A 150 8.97 9.89 -7.92
N VAL A 151 8.53 8.94 -7.10
CA VAL A 151 7.63 9.19 -5.97
C VAL A 151 8.43 9.06 -4.70
N ARG A 152 8.38 10.09 -3.87
CA ARG A 152 8.94 10.08 -2.52
C ARG A 152 7.80 10.00 -1.53
N ILE A 153 7.82 8.96 -0.72
CA ILE A 153 6.75 8.62 0.22
C ILE A 153 7.32 8.77 1.61
N ARG A 154 6.63 9.51 2.49
CA ARG A 154 6.99 9.65 3.89
C ARG A 154 5.85 9.20 4.79
N ALA A 155 6.20 8.56 5.90
CA ALA A 155 5.23 8.12 6.91
C ALA A 155 5.85 8.14 8.32
N LYS A 156 5.00 8.07 9.35
CA LYS A 156 5.45 7.92 10.75
C LYS A 156 6.08 6.56 11.02
N THR A 157 5.62 5.51 10.33
CA THR A 157 6.09 4.13 10.53
C THR A 157 6.76 3.60 9.26
N GLN A 158 7.78 2.75 9.46
CA GLN A 158 8.48 2.10 8.35
C GLN A 158 7.52 1.23 7.52
N THR A 159 6.65 0.48 8.18
CA THR A 159 5.67 -0.41 7.55
C THR A 159 4.79 0.35 6.56
N MET A 160 4.28 1.53 6.95
CA MET A 160 3.44 2.35 6.08
C MET A 160 4.22 2.88 4.87
N ALA A 161 5.44 3.40 5.07
CA ALA A 161 6.27 3.91 3.99
C ALA A 161 6.63 2.82 2.95
N LEU A 162 6.95 1.61 3.41
CA LEU A 162 7.23 0.47 2.55
C LEU A 162 5.98 -0.05 1.83
N SER A 163 4.88 -0.23 2.56
CA SER A 163 3.61 -0.71 2.01
C SER A 163 3.08 0.20 0.91
N MET A 164 3.07 1.52 1.15
CA MET A 164 2.69 2.50 0.13
C MET A 164 3.64 2.48 -1.07
N GLY A 165 4.96 2.33 -0.86
CA GLY A 165 5.91 2.22 -1.97
C GLY A 165 5.70 1.00 -2.85
N ASN A 166 5.35 -0.13 -2.24
CA ASN A 166 4.96 -1.34 -3.00
C ASN A 166 3.69 -1.08 -3.82
N LYS A 167 2.67 -0.42 -3.25
CA LYS A 167 1.47 -0.04 -4.00
C LYS A 167 1.78 0.84 -5.21
N PHE A 168 2.58 1.89 -5.02
CA PHE A 168 3.01 2.74 -6.13
C PHE A 168 3.75 1.94 -7.21
N SER A 169 4.59 0.99 -6.81
CA SER A 169 5.30 0.13 -7.76
C SER A 169 4.32 -0.76 -8.53
N GLU A 170 3.31 -1.32 -7.85
CA GLU A 170 2.28 -2.18 -8.44
C GLU A 170 1.33 -1.43 -9.38
N CYS A 171 1.03 -0.15 -9.12
CA CYS A 171 0.24 0.69 -10.01
C CYS A 171 0.81 0.76 -11.44
N PHE A 172 2.13 0.61 -11.59
CA PHE A 172 2.85 0.85 -12.84
C PHE A 172 3.80 -0.30 -13.19
N LYS A 173 3.60 -1.49 -12.62
CA LYS A 173 4.30 -2.69 -13.10
C LYS A 173 3.96 -2.87 -14.58
N LYS A 174 5.00 -3.08 -15.40
CA LYS A 174 4.81 -3.54 -16.78
C LYS A 174 4.24 -4.96 -16.70
N ASP A 175 3.06 -5.16 -17.25
CA ASP A 175 2.61 -6.50 -17.64
C ASP A 175 3.61 -7.12 -18.64
#